data_AF-A0A494C0F7-F1
#
_entry.id   AF-A0A494C0F7-F1
#
_cell.length_a   1.000
_cell.length_b   1.000
_cell.length_c   1.000
_cell.angle_alpha   90.00
_cell.angle_beta   90.00
_cell.angle_gamma   90.00
#
_symmetry.space_group_name_H-M   'P 1'
#
loop_
_entity.id
_entity.type
_entity.pdbx_description
1 polymer ?
#
loop_
_entity_poly.entity_id
_entity_poly.type
_entity_poly.pdbx_seq_one_letter_code
_entity_poly.pdbx_strand_id
1 'polypeptide(L)'
;MAPRPRARPGVAVACCWLLTVVLRCCVSFNVDVKNSMTFSGPVEDMFGYTVQQYENEEGKWVLIGSPLVGQPKNRTGDVYKCPVGRGESLPCVKLDLPVNTSIPNVTEVKENMTFGSTLVTNPNGGFLACGPLYAYRCGHLHYTTGICSDVSPTFQVVNSIAPVQECSTQLDIVIVLDGSNSIYPWDSVTAFLNDLLERMDIGPKQTQVGIVQYGENVTHEFNLNKYSSTEEVLVAAKKIVQRGGRQTMTALGIDTARRHSRKPGVPEEELKKSWLL
;
A
#
# COMPACT_ATOMS: atom_id res chain seq x y z
N MET A 1 -93.82 24.26 5.83
CA MET A 1 -92.97 23.12 6.21
C MET A 1 -92.47 22.46 4.93
N ALA A 2 -91.18 22.62 4.61
CA ALA A 2 -90.54 21.92 3.48
C ALA A 2 -89.64 20.80 4.02
N PRO A 3 -89.61 19.59 3.42
CA PRO A 3 -88.78 18.49 3.90
C PRO A 3 -87.34 18.63 3.39
N ARG A 4 -86.36 18.33 4.26
CA ARG A 4 -84.93 18.26 3.91
C ARG A 4 -84.63 16.98 3.12
N PRO A 5 -83.72 17.02 2.12
CA PRO A 5 -83.33 15.83 1.38
C PRO A 5 -82.28 15.00 2.15
N ARG A 6 -82.40 13.67 2.03
CA ARG A 6 -81.51 12.66 2.62
C ARG A 6 -80.25 12.53 1.75
N ALA A 7 -79.07 12.68 2.36
CA ALA A 7 -77.78 12.47 1.70
C ALA A 7 -77.49 10.97 1.49
N ARG A 8 -77.01 10.60 0.30
CA ARG A 8 -76.59 9.21 -0.04
C ARG A 8 -75.09 9.01 0.32
N PRO A 9 -74.71 7.96 1.07
CA PRO A 9 -73.34 7.76 1.55
C PRO A 9 -72.33 7.21 0.51
N GLY A 10 -72.78 6.83 -0.70
CA GLY A 10 -71.95 6.10 -1.67
C GLY A 10 -70.91 6.94 -2.43
N VAL A 11 -71.06 8.26 -2.49
CA VAL A 11 -70.19 9.12 -3.34
C VAL A 11 -68.82 9.36 -2.70
N ALA A 12 -68.75 9.43 -1.37
CA ALA A 12 -67.52 9.74 -0.65
C ALA A 12 -66.48 8.61 -0.71
N VAL A 13 -66.93 7.35 -0.66
CA VAL A 13 -66.03 6.18 -0.63
C VAL A 13 -65.39 5.93 -2.00
N ALA A 14 -66.14 6.09 -3.08
CA ALA A 14 -65.63 5.96 -4.44
C ALA A 14 -64.59 7.04 -4.78
N CYS A 15 -64.81 8.28 -4.32
CA CYS A 15 -63.89 9.39 -4.54
C CYS A 15 -62.54 9.18 -3.83
N CYS A 16 -62.55 8.60 -2.62
CA CYS A 16 -61.33 8.32 -1.84
C CYS A 16 -60.50 7.17 -2.45
N TRP A 17 -61.16 6.15 -3.05
CA TRP A 17 -60.48 5.08 -3.81
C TRP A 17 -59.89 5.59 -5.13
N LEU A 18 -60.58 6.48 -5.85
CA LEU A 18 -60.05 7.13 -7.04
C LEU A 18 -58.86 8.04 -6.73
N LEU A 19 -58.90 8.82 -5.64
CA LEU A 19 -57.76 9.65 -5.22
C LEU A 19 -56.54 8.81 -4.81
N THR A 20 -56.73 7.71 -4.09
CA THR A 20 -55.62 6.83 -3.69
C THR A 20 -55.03 6.04 -4.86
N VAL A 21 -55.83 5.69 -5.88
CA VAL A 21 -55.36 5.08 -7.13
C VAL A 21 -54.61 6.10 -8.00
N VAL A 22 -55.11 7.34 -8.10
CA VAL A 22 -54.45 8.41 -8.87
C VAL A 22 -53.15 8.87 -8.23
N LEU A 23 -53.08 8.99 -6.89
CA LEU A 23 -51.83 9.30 -6.18
C LEU A 23 -50.76 8.21 -6.33
N ARG A 24 -51.14 6.97 -6.63
CA ARG A 24 -50.19 5.85 -6.79
C ARG A 24 -49.45 5.86 -8.13
N CYS A 25 -49.89 6.67 -9.10
CA CYS A 25 -49.30 6.76 -10.43
C CYS A 25 -48.33 7.95 -10.62
N CYS A 26 -48.14 8.79 -9.61
CA CYS A 26 -47.25 9.95 -9.68
C CYS A 26 -45.89 9.67 -9.03
N VAL A 27 -45.12 8.74 -9.59
CA VAL A 27 -43.68 8.71 -9.34
C VAL A 27 -43.05 9.84 -10.16
N SER A 28 -42.84 10.99 -9.53
CA SER A 28 -42.07 12.10 -10.10
C SER A 28 -40.59 11.72 -10.06
N PHE A 29 -40.04 11.25 -11.19
CA PHE A 29 -38.60 11.06 -11.36
C PHE A 29 -38.03 12.22 -12.18
N ASN A 30 -36.97 12.86 -11.67
CA ASN A 30 -36.30 14.03 -12.27
C ASN A 30 -35.04 13.66 -13.07
N VAL A 31 -34.87 12.37 -13.40
CA VAL A 31 -33.77 11.86 -14.23
C VAL A 31 -34.31 11.58 -15.62
N ASP A 32 -33.74 12.25 -16.63
CA ASP A 32 -34.10 12.00 -18.02
C ASP A 32 -33.43 10.70 -18.51
N VAL A 33 -34.22 9.63 -18.59
CA VAL A 33 -33.78 8.33 -19.09
C VAL A 33 -33.85 8.26 -20.63
N LYS A 34 -34.57 9.17 -21.30
CA LYS A 34 -34.76 9.13 -22.75
C LYS A 34 -33.57 9.76 -23.49
N ASN A 35 -33.02 10.84 -22.96
CA ASN A 35 -31.90 11.56 -23.58
C ASN A 35 -30.60 11.36 -22.77
N SER A 36 -30.17 10.11 -22.61
CA SER A 36 -28.93 9.79 -21.90
C SER A 36 -27.70 9.97 -22.79
N MET A 37 -26.59 10.42 -22.19
CA MET A 37 -25.25 10.38 -22.80
C MET A 37 -24.52 9.14 -22.29
N THR A 38 -23.88 8.39 -23.19
CA THR A 38 -23.16 7.15 -22.87
C THR A 38 -21.71 7.25 -23.24
N PHE A 39 -20.84 6.86 -22.30
CA PHE A 39 -19.41 6.65 -22.54
C PHE A 39 -19.14 5.14 -22.47
N SER A 40 -18.41 4.60 -23.43
CA SER A 40 -18.08 3.18 -23.51
C SER A 40 -16.57 3.00 -23.65
N GLY A 41 -16.06 1.92 -23.07
CA GLY A 41 -14.65 1.54 -23.15
C GLY A 41 -14.48 0.04 -22.89
N PRO A 42 -13.24 -0.47 -22.90
CA PRO A 42 -12.95 -1.90 -22.78
C PRO A 42 -13.37 -2.47 -21.41
N VAL A 43 -13.98 -3.65 -21.41
CA VAL A 43 -14.46 -4.32 -20.18
C VAL A 43 -13.29 -4.95 -19.42
N GLU A 44 -12.33 -5.49 -20.17
CA GLU A 44 -11.06 -6.04 -19.68
C GLU A 44 -10.24 -5.03 -18.88
N ASP A 45 -10.35 -3.75 -19.24
CA ASP A 45 -9.65 -2.65 -18.56
C ASP A 45 -10.42 -2.13 -17.33
N MET A 46 -11.61 -2.68 -17.07
CA MET A 46 -12.60 -2.18 -16.09
C MET A 46 -12.93 -0.71 -16.31
N PHE A 47 -13.15 -0.31 -17.56
CA PHE A 47 -13.58 1.05 -17.87
C PHE A 47 -14.90 1.37 -17.15
N GLY A 48 -14.93 2.46 -16.39
CA GLY A 48 -16.11 2.82 -15.58
C GLY A 48 -16.03 2.36 -14.13
N TYR A 49 -14.89 1.80 -13.69
CA TYR A 49 -14.73 1.34 -12.30
C TYR A 49 -14.93 2.44 -11.27
N THR A 50 -14.38 3.63 -11.55
CA THR A 50 -14.71 4.86 -10.82
C THR A 50 -15.12 5.95 -11.77
N VAL A 51 -16.09 6.76 -11.37
CA VAL A 51 -16.61 7.85 -12.18
C VAL A 51 -16.69 9.10 -11.32
N GLN A 52 -16.16 10.22 -11.80
CA GLN A 52 -16.16 11.48 -11.10
C GLN A 52 -16.46 12.64 -12.05
N GLN A 53 -17.39 13.52 -11.69
CA GLN A 53 -17.65 14.75 -12.45
C GLN A 53 -16.55 15.77 -12.17
N TYR A 54 -16.08 16.45 -13.20
CA TYR A 54 -15.00 17.42 -13.12
C TYR A 54 -15.24 18.59 -14.08
N GLU A 55 -14.91 19.80 -13.65
CA GLU A 55 -15.04 21.01 -14.46
C GLU A 55 -13.78 21.86 -14.31
N ASN A 56 -13.30 22.37 -15.43
CA ASN A 56 -12.17 23.28 -15.52
C ASN A 56 -12.44 24.34 -16.60
N GLU A 57 -11.47 25.20 -16.86
CA GLU A 57 -11.57 26.23 -17.90
C GLU A 57 -11.78 25.66 -19.32
N GLU A 58 -11.35 24.42 -19.58
CA GLU A 58 -11.53 23.74 -20.88
C GLU A 58 -12.95 23.17 -21.08
N GLY A 59 -13.72 23.02 -19.99
CA GLY A 59 -15.12 22.59 -20.01
C GLY A 59 -15.49 21.58 -18.92
N LYS A 60 -16.60 20.87 -19.16
CA LYS A 60 -17.15 19.85 -18.27
C LYS A 60 -16.75 18.46 -18.73
N TRP A 61 -16.33 17.64 -17.78
CA TRP A 61 -15.77 16.33 -18.02
C TRP A 61 -16.37 15.31 -17.04
N VAL A 62 -16.47 14.08 -17.51
CA VAL A 62 -16.54 12.91 -16.64
C VAL A 62 -15.17 12.25 -16.66
N LEU A 63 -14.54 12.16 -15.50
CA LEU A 63 -13.34 11.37 -15.28
C LEU A 63 -13.74 9.92 -15.05
N ILE A 64 -13.12 9.01 -15.78
CA ILE A 64 -13.41 7.58 -15.71
C ILE A 64 -12.12 6.84 -15.40
N GLY A 65 -12.08 6.19 -14.25
CA GLY A 65 -11.00 5.31 -13.84
C GLY A 65 -11.14 3.93 -14.50
N SER A 66 -10.00 3.39 -14.93
CA SER A 66 -9.89 2.11 -15.62
C SER A 66 -8.67 1.36 -15.07
N PRO A 67 -8.79 0.70 -13.90
CA PRO A 67 -7.65 0.20 -13.14
C PRO A 67 -6.90 -0.98 -13.79
N LEU A 68 -7.47 -1.64 -14.79
CA LEU A 68 -6.84 -2.80 -15.43
C LEU A 68 -6.21 -2.50 -16.80
N VAL A 69 -6.17 -1.23 -17.22
CA VAL A 69 -5.49 -0.81 -18.46
C VAL A 69 -4.05 -1.30 -18.51
N GLY A 70 -3.63 -1.81 -19.67
CA GLY A 70 -2.27 -2.27 -19.95
C GLY A 70 -2.01 -3.75 -19.67
N GLN A 71 -3.08 -4.53 -19.39
CA GLN A 71 -2.97 -5.98 -19.23
C GLN A 71 -2.43 -6.68 -20.49
N PRO A 72 -1.75 -7.84 -20.33
CA PRO A 72 -1.43 -8.54 -19.07
C PRO A 72 -0.03 -8.23 -18.52
N LYS A 73 0.87 -7.59 -19.29
CA LYS A 73 2.29 -7.42 -18.91
C LYS A 73 2.60 -6.07 -18.27
N ASN A 74 1.94 -5.00 -18.68
CA ASN A 74 2.19 -3.63 -18.20
C ASN A 74 0.92 -3.05 -17.59
N ARG A 75 0.26 -3.81 -16.72
CA ARG A 75 -0.97 -3.37 -16.06
C ARG A 75 -0.64 -2.26 -15.08
N THR A 76 -0.95 -1.03 -15.45
CA THR A 76 -0.79 0.15 -14.59
C THR A 76 -2.12 0.67 -14.08
N GLY A 77 -3.18 0.50 -14.87
CA GLY A 77 -4.42 1.28 -14.74
C GLY A 77 -4.22 2.72 -15.24
N ASP A 78 -5.31 3.42 -15.53
CA ASP A 78 -5.28 4.83 -15.95
C ASP A 78 -6.63 5.54 -15.72
N VAL A 79 -6.69 6.83 -16.06
CA VAL A 79 -7.87 7.67 -16.02
C VAL A 79 -8.14 8.24 -17.41
N TYR A 80 -9.41 8.26 -17.81
CA TYR A 80 -9.90 8.87 -19.04
C TYR A 80 -10.66 10.15 -18.71
N LYS A 81 -10.56 11.17 -19.56
CA LYS A 81 -11.47 12.32 -19.56
C LYS A 81 -12.47 12.20 -20.70
N CYS A 82 -13.75 12.35 -20.38
CA CYS A 82 -14.85 12.26 -21.34
C CYS A 82 -15.61 13.59 -21.36
N PRO A 83 -15.68 14.31 -22.49
CA PRO A 83 -16.32 15.63 -22.56
C PRO A 83 -17.84 15.52 -22.43
N VAL A 84 -18.46 16.48 -21.74
CA VAL A 84 -19.92 16.56 -21.52
C VAL A 84 -20.49 17.78 -22.23
N GLY A 85 -21.69 17.65 -22.82
CA GLY A 85 -22.48 18.80 -23.27
C GLY A 85 -22.13 19.39 -24.65
N ARG A 86 -21.34 18.68 -25.47
CA ARG A 86 -20.94 19.15 -26.82
C ARG A 86 -21.85 18.70 -27.98
N GLY A 87 -23.06 18.21 -27.71
CA GLY A 87 -24.05 17.82 -28.74
C GLY A 87 -23.73 16.54 -29.52
N GLU A 88 -22.45 16.20 -29.69
CA GLU A 88 -21.95 14.95 -30.26
C GLU A 88 -21.17 14.14 -29.21
N SER A 89 -21.27 12.80 -29.29
CA SER A 89 -20.53 11.88 -28.42
C SER A 89 -19.05 11.84 -28.83
N LEU A 90 -18.27 12.82 -28.38
CA LEU A 90 -16.83 12.80 -28.54
C LEU A 90 -16.21 11.64 -27.74
N PRO A 91 -15.16 11.00 -28.26
CA PRO A 91 -14.52 9.89 -27.58
C PRO A 91 -13.84 10.34 -26.27
N CYS A 92 -13.80 9.43 -25.30
CA CYS A 92 -13.01 9.61 -24.09
C CYS A 92 -11.52 9.56 -24.42
N VAL A 93 -10.75 10.47 -23.82
CA VAL A 93 -9.31 10.59 -24.02
C VAL A 93 -8.59 10.03 -22.80
N LYS A 94 -7.71 9.05 -23.01
CA LYS A 94 -6.83 8.52 -21.97
C LYS A 94 -5.81 9.58 -21.55
N LEU A 95 -5.55 9.72 -20.25
CA LEU A 95 -4.69 10.76 -19.72
C LEU A 95 -3.21 10.34 -19.57
N ASP A 96 -2.90 9.04 -19.62
CA ASP A 96 -1.53 8.52 -19.49
C ASP A 96 -0.83 8.99 -18.21
N LEU A 97 -1.60 9.19 -17.12
CA LEU A 97 -1.09 9.67 -15.83
C LEU A 97 0.01 8.79 -15.21
N PRO A 98 -0.03 7.44 -15.31
CA PRO A 98 1.00 6.58 -14.75
C PRO A 98 2.41 6.82 -15.33
N VAL A 99 2.51 7.40 -16.54
CA VAL A 99 3.80 7.71 -17.18
C VAL A 99 4.59 8.71 -16.34
N ASN A 100 3.90 9.73 -15.81
CA ASN A 100 4.50 10.81 -15.03
C ASN A 100 4.31 10.64 -13.51
N THR A 101 3.71 9.53 -13.09
CA THR A 101 3.54 9.18 -11.67
C THR A 101 4.80 8.48 -11.16
N SER A 102 5.55 9.09 -10.25
CA SER A 102 6.77 8.48 -9.68
C SER A 102 7.05 8.93 -8.26
N ILE A 103 7.73 8.07 -7.49
CA ILE A 103 8.22 8.39 -6.15
C ILE A 103 9.76 8.47 -6.14
N PRO A 104 10.36 9.56 -5.64
CA PRO A 104 11.82 9.67 -5.56
C PRO A 104 12.42 8.68 -4.55
N ASN A 105 13.70 8.34 -4.73
CA ASN A 105 14.51 7.56 -3.78
C ASN A 105 14.07 6.11 -3.52
N VAL A 106 13.30 5.50 -4.42
CA VAL A 106 12.96 4.07 -4.36
C VAL A 106 13.12 3.40 -5.72
N THR A 107 13.28 2.08 -5.73
CA THR A 107 13.22 1.29 -6.96
C THR A 107 11.77 0.91 -7.23
N GLU A 108 11.10 1.65 -8.10
CA GLU A 108 9.68 1.45 -8.41
C GLU A 108 9.43 0.14 -9.17
N VAL A 109 8.31 -0.52 -8.88
CA VAL A 109 7.80 -1.68 -9.63
C VAL A 109 6.46 -1.29 -10.23
N LYS A 110 6.51 -0.76 -11.45
CA LYS A 110 5.33 -0.27 -12.19
C LYS A 110 4.60 -1.38 -12.94
N GLU A 111 4.41 -2.51 -12.28
CA GLU A 111 3.71 -3.68 -12.81
C GLU A 111 2.56 -4.03 -11.87
N ASN A 112 1.45 -4.55 -12.43
CA ASN A 112 0.28 -4.99 -11.66
C ASN A 112 -0.38 -3.91 -10.80
N MET A 113 -0.16 -2.63 -11.10
CA MET A 113 -0.83 -1.51 -10.42
C MET A 113 -2.31 -1.43 -10.83
N THR A 114 -3.06 -0.63 -10.09
CA THR A 114 -4.49 -0.39 -10.31
C THR A 114 -4.82 1.10 -10.23
N PHE A 115 -4.01 1.91 -10.91
CA PHE A 115 -4.16 3.36 -10.92
C PHE A 115 -5.52 3.77 -11.52
N GLY A 116 -6.15 4.79 -10.94
CA GLY A 116 -7.54 5.14 -11.29
C GLY A 116 -8.60 4.28 -10.58
N SER A 117 -8.23 3.55 -9.52
CA SER A 117 -9.22 2.87 -8.64
C SER A 117 -9.93 3.81 -7.69
N THR A 118 -9.38 5.01 -7.47
CA THR A 118 -9.96 6.06 -6.63
C THR A 118 -9.72 7.41 -7.30
N LEU A 119 -10.78 8.21 -7.40
CA LEU A 119 -10.74 9.57 -7.93
C LEU A 119 -11.41 10.52 -6.93
N VAL A 120 -10.76 11.65 -6.64
CA VAL A 120 -11.31 12.67 -5.75
C VAL A 120 -11.01 14.04 -6.34
N THR A 121 -12.02 14.87 -6.54
CA THR A 121 -11.81 16.26 -6.99
C THR A 121 -11.30 17.15 -5.86
N ASN A 122 -10.36 18.04 -6.19
CA ASN A 122 -9.88 19.03 -5.24
C ASN A 122 -10.71 20.33 -5.38
N PRO A 123 -11.26 20.88 -4.27
CA PRO A 123 -12.00 22.15 -4.30
C PRO A 123 -11.19 23.33 -4.85
N ASN A 124 -9.86 23.29 -4.71
CA ASN A 124 -8.95 24.34 -5.19
C ASN A 124 -8.57 24.17 -6.68
N GLY A 125 -9.16 23.18 -7.37
CA GLY A 125 -8.85 22.83 -8.75
C GLY A 125 -7.99 21.57 -8.85
N GLY A 126 -8.15 20.83 -9.95
CA GLY A 126 -7.49 19.55 -10.15
C GLY A 126 -8.19 18.39 -9.46
N PHE A 127 -7.53 17.23 -9.44
CA PHE A 127 -8.06 16.02 -8.82
C PHE A 127 -6.93 15.08 -8.39
N LEU A 128 -7.21 14.26 -7.40
CA LEU A 128 -6.36 13.18 -6.96
C LEU A 128 -6.79 11.89 -7.65
N ALA A 129 -5.83 11.19 -8.25
CA ALA A 129 -6.01 9.84 -8.79
C ALA A 129 -5.12 8.86 -8.05
N CYS A 130 -5.69 7.76 -7.55
CA CYS A 130 -4.94 6.77 -6.78
C CYS A 130 -5.11 5.34 -7.28
N GLY A 131 -4.13 4.51 -6.95
CA GLY A 131 -4.16 3.06 -7.10
C GLY A 131 -3.56 2.35 -5.88
N PRO A 132 -4.28 1.41 -5.23
CA PRO A 132 -3.80 0.74 -4.01
C PRO A 132 -2.67 -0.29 -4.26
N LEU A 133 -2.43 -0.73 -5.48
CA LEU A 133 -1.45 -1.77 -5.80
C LEU A 133 -0.13 -1.24 -6.38
N TYR A 134 0.33 -0.08 -5.91
CA TYR A 134 1.68 0.38 -6.20
C TYR A 134 2.70 -0.39 -5.37
N ALA A 135 3.80 -0.80 -6.00
CA ALA A 135 4.87 -1.51 -5.36
C ALA A 135 6.24 -0.87 -5.63
N TYR A 136 7.13 -1.03 -4.65
CA TYR A 136 8.52 -0.62 -4.75
C TYR A 136 9.42 -1.64 -4.04
N ARG A 137 10.71 -1.62 -4.35
CA ARG A 137 11.73 -2.48 -3.75
C ARG A 137 12.69 -1.68 -2.88
N CYS A 138 13.02 -2.23 -1.73
CA CYS A 138 14.19 -1.84 -0.92
C CYS A 138 15.10 -3.07 -0.80
N GLY A 139 16.25 -3.10 -1.49
CA GLY A 139 17.09 -4.29 -1.57
C GLY A 139 16.33 -5.49 -2.15
N HIS A 140 16.20 -6.56 -1.37
CA HIS A 140 15.46 -7.78 -1.75
C HIS A 140 13.99 -7.80 -1.29
N LEU A 141 13.53 -6.77 -0.56
CA LEU A 141 12.17 -6.71 -0.03
C LEU A 141 11.24 -5.98 -1.01
N HIS A 142 10.07 -6.56 -1.23
CA HIS A 142 8.99 -5.98 -2.03
C HIS A 142 7.91 -5.43 -1.11
N TYR A 143 7.64 -4.14 -1.23
CA TYR A 143 6.58 -3.45 -0.49
C TYR A 143 5.45 -3.11 -1.44
N THR A 144 4.21 -3.43 -1.05
CA THR A 144 2.99 -3.01 -1.75
C THR A 144 2.24 -2.05 -0.83
N THR A 145 2.01 -0.84 -1.30
CA THR A 145 1.40 0.22 -0.47
C THR A 145 0.22 0.86 -1.17
N GLY A 146 0.48 1.50 -2.31
CA GLY A 146 -0.46 2.36 -3.00
C GLY A 146 0.18 3.71 -3.33
N ILE A 147 -0.32 4.34 -4.37
CA ILE A 147 0.15 5.64 -4.84
C ILE A 147 -1.03 6.51 -5.19
N CYS A 148 -0.91 7.80 -4.92
CA CYS A 148 -1.83 8.83 -5.34
C CYS A 148 -1.06 9.92 -6.06
N SER A 149 -1.62 10.47 -7.13
CA SER A 149 -1.04 11.60 -7.84
C SER A 149 -2.01 12.76 -7.85
N ASP A 150 -1.48 13.94 -7.51
CA ASP A 150 -2.16 15.21 -7.65
C ASP A 150 -2.07 15.64 -9.12
N VAL A 151 -3.23 15.86 -9.74
CA VAL A 151 -3.37 16.19 -11.15
C VAL A 151 -3.93 17.59 -11.30
N SER A 152 -3.21 18.42 -12.04
CA SER A 152 -3.56 19.83 -12.28
C SER A 152 -4.87 19.98 -13.07
N PRO A 153 -5.44 21.20 -13.11
CA PRO A 153 -6.57 21.49 -13.99
C PRO A 153 -6.31 21.26 -15.47
N THR A 154 -5.06 21.24 -15.91
CA THR A 154 -4.63 20.94 -17.29
C THR A 154 -4.30 19.46 -17.51
N PHE A 155 -4.71 18.58 -16.58
CA PHE A 155 -4.51 17.13 -16.62
C PHE A 155 -3.04 16.68 -16.58
N GLN A 156 -2.18 17.44 -15.91
CA GLN A 156 -0.77 17.09 -15.72
C GLN A 156 -0.50 16.63 -14.28
N VAL A 157 0.30 15.59 -14.11
CA VAL A 157 0.74 15.14 -12.77
C VAL A 157 1.67 16.20 -12.19
N VAL A 158 1.28 16.76 -11.04
CA VAL A 158 2.04 17.78 -10.31
C VAL A 158 2.98 17.11 -9.31
N ASN A 159 2.44 16.20 -8.51
CA ASN A 159 3.19 15.46 -7.50
C ASN A 159 2.57 14.08 -7.30
N SER A 160 3.36 13.13 -6.80
CA SER A 160 2.87 11.80 -6.40
C SER A 160 3.27 11.51 -4.96
N ILE A 161 2.37 10.87 -4.24
CA ILE A 161 2.52 10.51 -2.84
C ILE A 161 2.25 9.02 -2.68
N ALA A 162 3.12 8.37 -1.92
CA ALA A 162 2.95 6.99 -1.47
C ALA A 162 3.49 6.93 -0.03
N PRO A 163 2.91 6.11 0.85
CA PRO A 163 3.45 5.89 2.18
C PRO A 163 4.69 4.99 2.05
N VAL A 164 5.78 5.58 1.59
CA VAL A 164 7.06 4.90 1.45
C VAL A 164 7.72 4.84 2.82
N GLN A 165 7.98 3.63 3.28
CA GLN A 165 8.92 3.41 4.36
C GLN A 165 10.31 3.78 3.83
N GLU A 166 11.02 4.68 4.52
CA GLU A 166 12.41 4.95 4.20
C GLU A 166 13.15 3.61 4.09
N CYS A 167 13.82 3.37 2.97
CA CYS A 167 14.67 2.19 2.79
C CYS A 167 15.93 2.33 3.67
N SER A 168 15.76 2.54 4.97
CA SER A 168 16.83 2.41 5.95
C SER A 168 17.04 0.91 6.16
N THR A 169 17.95 0.33 5.39
CA THR A 169 18.48 -1.01 5.63
C THR A 169 19.47 -1.01 6.79
N GLN A 170 19.68 0.13 7.45
CA GLN A 170 20.64 0.30 8.53
C GLN A 170 20.07 -0.23 9.85
N LEU A 171 19.92 -1.56 9.91
CA LEU A 171 19.50 -2.28 11.09
C LEU A 171 20.71 -2.90 11.78
N ASP A 172 20.75 -2.81 13.11
CA ASP A 172 21.75 -3.47 13.93
C ASP A 172 21.14 -4.73 14.54
N ILE A 173 21.62 -5.90 14.10
CA ILE A 173 21.11 -7.21 14.54
C ILE A 173 22.19 -7.90 15.37
N VAL A 174 21.82 -8.35 16.57
CA VAL A 174 22.68 -9.17 17.42
C VAL A 174 22.02 -10.53 17.60
N ILE A 175 22.63 -11.58 17.05
CA ILE A 175 22.13 -12.94 17.13
C ILE A 175 22.74 -13.60 18.38
N VAL A 176 21.89 -14.08 19.28
CA VAL A 176 22.29 -14.73 20.53
C VAL A 176 22.06 -16.24 20.42
N LEU A 177 23.14 -16.99 20.25
CA LEU A 177 23.14 -18.44 20.02
C LEU A 177 23.31 -19.21 21.33
N ASP A 178 22.42 -20.16 21.60
CA ASP A 178 22.60 -21.13 22.68
C ASP A 178 23.64 -22.17 22.25
N GLY A 179 24.82 -22.13 22.87
CA GLY A 179 25.93 -23.05 22.69
C GLY A 179 26.08 -24.06 23.82
N SER A 180 25.11 -24.20 24.73
CA SER A 180 25.15 -25.14 25.86
C SER A 180 25.17 -26.61 25.41
N ASN A 181 25.56 -27.52 26.30
CA ASN A 181 25.67 -28.95 25.99
C ASN A 181 24.32 -29.63 25.64
N SER A 182 23.18 -28.99 25.88
CA SER A 182 21.86 -29.50 25.49
C SER A 182 21.57 -29.32 24.00
N ILE A 183 22.33 -28.49 23.29
CA ILE A 183 22.14 -28.27 21.85
C ILE A 183 22.97 -29.29 21.07
N TYR A 184 22.30 -30.13 20.28
CA TYR A 184 22.94 -31.09 19.39
C TYR A 184 21.98 -31.48 18.25
N PRO A 185 22.44 -31.59 16.99
CA PRO A 185 23.80 -31.31 16.52
C PRO A 185 24.02 -29.79 16.28
N TRP A 186 25.24 -29.32 16.53
CA TRP A 186 25.63 -27.92 16.30
C TRP A 186 25.52 -27.49 14.83
N ASP A 187 25.76 -28.43 13.91
CA ASP A 187 25.73 -28.16 12.47
C ASP A 187 24.38 -27.62 11.99
N SER A 188 23.26 -28.02 12.63
CA SER A 188 21.93 -27.48 12.32
C SER A 188 21.80 -26.01 12.72
N VAL A 189 22.43 -25.58 13.81
CA VAL A 189 22.45 -24.17 14.24
C VAL A 189 23.26 -23.35 13.25
N THR A 190 24.44 -23.85 12.85
CA THR A 190 25.29 -23.18 11.86
C THR A 190 24.62 -23.10 10.49
N ALA A 191 23.92 -24.15 10.05
CA ALA A 191 23.17 -24.14 8.78
C ALA A 191 22.06 -23.08 8.80
N PHE A 192 21.24 -23.05 9.85
CA PHE A 192 20.20 -22.03 10.03
C PHE A 192 20.79 -20.60 10.02
N LEU A 193 21.90 -20.41 10.72
CA LEU A 193 22.57 -19.11 10.77
C LEU A 193 23.02 -18.67 9.37
N ASN A 194 23.58 -19.57 8.55
CA ASN A 194 23.99 -19.24 7.18
C ASN A 194 22.80 -18.89 6.29
N ASP A 195 21.73 -19.69 6.32
CA ASP A 195 20.51 -19.46 5.53
C ASP A 195 19.85 -18.11 5.86
N LEU A 196 19.93 -17.70 7.14
CA LEU A 196 19.44 -16.41 7.59
C LEU A 196 20.31 -15.26 7.08
N LEU A 197 21.63 -15.36 7.24
CA LEU A 197 22.58 -14.31 6.88
C LEU A 197 22.69 -14.10 5.38
N GLU A 198 22.54 -15.16 4.57
CA GLU A 198 22.57 -15.09 3.11
C GLU A 198 21.43 -14.21 2.54
N ARG A 199 20.33 -14.07 3.28
CA ARG A 199 19.18 -13.24 2.87
C ARG A 199 19.30 -11.79 3.34
N MET A 200 20.35 -11.43 4.07
CA MET A 200 20.58 -10.09 4.57
C MET A 200 21.56 -9.33 3.68
N ASP A 201 21.29 -8.04 3.52
CA ASP A 201 22.17 -7.08 2.84
C ASP A 201 23.09 -6.42 3.89
N ILE A 202 24.24 -7.04 4.15
CA ILE A 202 25.14 -6.67 5.23
C ILE A 202 26.24 -5.75 4.69
N GLY A 203 26.38 -4.57 5.29
CA GLY A 203 27.41 -3.62 4.89
C GLY A 203 27.45 -2.36 5.77
N PRO A 204 28.51 -1.54 5.71
CA PRO A 204 28.72 -0.41 6.64
C PRO A 204 27.59 0.64 6.65
N LYS A 205 26.86 0.74 5.53
CA LYS A 205 25.69 1.64 5.35
C LYS A 205 24.36 0.88 5.26
N GLN A 206 24.38 -0.42 5.53
CA GLN A 206 23.23 -1.33 5.47
C GLN A 206 23.15 -2.09 6.81
N THR A 207 22.67 -3.34 6.80
CA THR A 207 22.52 -4.13 8.01
C THR A 207 23.89 -4.45 8.60
N GLN A 208 23.99 -4.39 9.92
CA GLN A 208 25.18 -4.78 10.67
C GLN A 208 24.82 -5.94 11.59
N VAL A 209 25.67 -6.96 11.62
CA VAL A 209 25.41 -8.19 12.37
C VAL A 209 26.51 -8.44 13.38
N GLY A 210 26.12 -8.72 14.62
CA GLY A 210 26.96 -9.26 15.67
C GLY A 210 26.45 -10.63 16.11
N ILE A 211 27.35 -11.50 16.56
CA ILE A 211 27.00 -12.83 17.06
C ILE A 211 27.59 -13.03 18.45
N VAL A 212 26.72 -13.44 19.36
CA VAL A 212 27.03 -13.80 20.73
C VAL A 212 26.64 -15.24 20.96
N GLN A 213 27.52 -16.03 21.54
CA GLN A 213 27.23 -17.40 21.95
C GLN A 213 27.16 -17.49 23.48
N TYR A 214 26.18 -18.19 24.03
CA TYR A 214 26.03 -18.37 25.48
C TYR A 214 25.90 -19.84 25.87
N GLY A 215 26.27 -20.15 27.11
CA GLY A 215 26.06 -21.44 27.76
C GLY A 215 26.19 -21.25 29.26
N GLU A 216 27.30 -21.71 29.83
CA GLU A 216 27.71 -21.35 31.20
C GLU A 216 28.35 -19.95 31.23
N ASN A 217 29.06 -19.58 30.16
CA ASN A 217 29.64 -18.25 29.94
C ASN A 217 29.12 -17.66 28.61
N VAL A 218 29.30 -16.34 28.43
CA VAL A 218 28.92 -15.62 27.20
C VAL A 218 30.18 -15.21 26.44
N THR A 219 30.22 -15.45 25.13
CA THR A 219 31.33 -15.12 24.24
C THR A 219 30.84 -14.35 23.03
N HIS A 220 31.50 -13.25 22.68
CA HIS A 220 31.28 -12.57 21.41
C HIS A 220 32.07 -13.29 20.32
N GLU A 221 31.40 -13.91 19.35
CA GLU A 221 32.06 -14.52 18.20
C GLU A 221 32.53 -13.41 17.23
N PHE A 222 31.70 -12.39 17.02
CA PHE A 222 32.11 -11.11 16.45
C PHE A 222 31.11 -9.99 16.76
N ASN A 223 31.60 -8.76 16.78
CA ASN A 223 30.81 -7.56 17.05
C ASN A 223 30.16 -6.98 15.78
N LEU A 224 29.17 -6.10 15.97
CA LEU A 224 28.72 -5.18 14.93
C LEU A 224 29.92 -4.43 14.33
N ASN A 225 29.86 -4.08 13.04
CA ASN A 225 30.92 -3.40 12.28
C ASN A 225 32.24 -4.18 12.14
N LYS A 226 32.28 -5.47 12.50
CA LYS A 226 33.49 -6.28 12.30
C LYS A 226 33.73 -6.62 10.82
N TYR A 227 32.66 -6.86 10.08
CA TYR A 227 32.66 -7.25 8.67
C TYR A 227 31.90 -6.24 7.83
N SER A 228 32.25 -6.16 6.55
CA SER A 228 31.76 -5.14 5.63
C SER A 228 30.93 -5.68 4.47
N SER A 229 30.80 -7.00 4.36
CA SER A 229 29.95 -7.65 3.36
C SER A 229 29.29 -8.93 3.88
N THR A 230 28.20 -9.35 3.23
CA THR A 230 27.52 -10.62 3.53
C THR A 230 28.45 -11.83 3.37
N GLU A 231 29.33 -11.84 2.37
CA GLU A 231 30.28 -12.94 2.13
C GLU A 231 31.28 -13.10 3.27
N GLU A 232 31.82 -11.99 3.78
CA GLU A 232 32.75 -12.01 4.92
C GLU A 232 32.08 -12.58 6.17
N VAL A 233 30.84 -12.18 6.43
CA VAL A 233 30.05 -12.67 7.56
C VAL A 233 29.74 -14.16 7.41
N LEU A 234 29.36 -14.63 6.22
CA LEU A 234 29.11 -16.06 5.96
C LEU A 234 30.36 -16.92 6.19
N VAL A 235 31.53 -16.46 5.75
CA VAL A 235 32.81 -17.16 6.00
C VAL A 235 33.14 -17.21 7.50
N ALA A 236 32.83 -16.15 8.24
CA ALA A 236 33.04 -16.11 9.69
C ALA A 236 32.04 -17.01 10.44
N ALA A 237 30.75 -16.94 10.09
CA ALA A 237 29.67 -17.71 10.70
C ALA A 237 29.90 -19.23 10.57
N LYS A 238 30.40 -19.70 9.41
CA LYS A 238 30.77 -21.11 9.19
C LYS A 238 31.87 -21.63 10.12
N LYS A 239 32.68 -20.74 10.72
CA LYS A 239 33.78 -21.12 11.61
C LYS A 239 33.37 -21.12 13.09
N ILE A 240 32.14 -20.75 13.40
CA ILE A 240 31.66 -20.73 14.78
C ILE A 240 31.45 -22.17 15.27
N VAL A 241 32.18 -22.52 16.33
CA VAL A 241 32.08 -23.81 16.98
C VAL A 241 31.27 -23.71 18.27
N GLN A 242 30.57 -24.79 18.62
CA GLN A 242 29.87 -24.89 19.90
C GLN A 242 30.86 -24.75 21.05
N ARG A 243 30.63 -23.79 21.94
CA ARG A 243 31.47 -23.53 23.13
C ARG A 243 31.16 -24.50 24.26
N GLY A 244 29.96 -25.07 24.28
CA GLY A 244 29.48 -25.92 25.35
C GLY A 244 29.14 -25.13 26.61
N GLY A 245 28.74 -25.86 27.63
CA GLY A 245 28.42 -25.32 28.94
C GLY A 245 27.49 -26.26 29.71
N ARG A 246 27.72 -26.39 31.01
CA ARG A 246 26.87 -27.23 31.87
C ARG A 246 25.52 -26.61 32.17
N GLN A 247 25.38 -25.32 31.89
CA GLN A 247 24.19 -24.52 32.13
C GLN A 247 23.78 -23.80 30.86
N THR A 248 22.51 -23.38 30.82
CA THR A 248 21.92 -22.60 29.72
C THR A 248 21.51 -21.24 30.28
N MET A 249 22.48 -20.34 30.41
CA MET A 249 22.29 -19.03 31.06
C MET A 249 21.71 -18.00 30.09
N THR A 250 20.50 -18.26 29.56
CA THR A 250 19.85 -17.39 28.55
C THR A 250 19.71 -15.94 29.01
N ALA A 251 19.33 -15.74 30.28
CA ALA A 251 19.22 -14.40 30.85
C ALA A 251 20.55 -13.63 30.79
N LEU A 252 21.66 -14.31 31.11
CA LEU A 252 23.01 -13.72 31.04
C LEU A 252 23.42 -13.44 29.59
N GLY A 253 23.07 -14.33 28.65
CA GLY A 253 23.30 -14.16 27.22
C GLY A 253 22.63 -12.89 26.67
N ILE A 254 21.33 -12.75 26.88
CA ILE A 254 20.56 -11.59 26.43
C ILE A 254 21.06 -10.30 27.08
N ASP A 255 21.31 -10.33 28.39
CA ASP A 255 21.74 -9.15 29.14
C ASP A 255 23.16 -8.70 28.75
N THR A 256 24.04 -9.64 28.44
CA THR A 256 25.37 -9.34 27.89
C THR A 256 25.26 -8.74 26.50
N ALA A 257 24.46 -9.33 25.60
CA ALA A 257 24.24 -8.82 24.26
C ALA A 257 23.69 -7.38 24.27
N ARG A 258 22.69 -7.11 25.12
CA ARG A 258 22.11 -5.78 25.32
C ARG A 258 23.13 -4.74 25.79
N ARG A 259 24.05 -5.11 26.68
CA ARG A 259 25.03 -4.16 27.23
C ARG A 259 26.29 -3.98 26.36
N HIS A 260 26.79 -5.05 25.75
CA HIS A 260 28.15 -5.09 25.18
C HIS A 260 28.20 -5.22 23.66
N SER A 261 27.08 -5.49 22.97
CA SER A 261 27.06 -5.58 21.50
C SER A 261 26.80 -4.23 20.81
N ARG A 262 27.40 -3.14 21.34
CA ARG A 262 27.22 -1.77 20.81
C ARG A 262 28.18 -1.47 19.66
N LYS A 263 27.75 -0.65 18.69
CA LYS A 263 28.70 0.00 17.77
C LYS A 263 29.65 0.92 18.56
N PRO A 264 30.97 0.87 18.32
CA PRO A 264 31.89 1.83 18.92
C PRO A 264 31.50 3.26 18.52
N GLY A 265 31.31 4.15 19.50
CA GLY A 265 31.10 5.59 19.26
C GLY A 265 29.67 6.13 19.27
N VAL A 266 28.64 5.31 19.57
CA VAL A 266 27.24 5.78 19.69
C VAL A 266 26.88 6.13 21.16
N PRO A 267 26.41 7.36 21.47
CA PRO A 267 26.00 7.77 22.82
C PRO A 267 24.76 7.03 23.33
N GLU A 268 24.67 6.84 24.65
CA GLU A 268 23.61 6.07 25.33
C GLU A 268 22.18 6.63 25.14
N GLU A 269 22.03 7.92 24.83
CA GLU A 269 20.71 8.56 24.69
C GLU A 269 19.99 8.29 23.35
N GLU A 270 20.72 7.97 22.27
CA GLU A 270 20.10 7.63 20.98
C GLU A 270 19.46 6.22 20.96
N LEU A 271 19.84 5.35 21.91
CA LEU A 271 19.48 3.94 21.92
C LEU A 271 18.12 3.63 22.55
N LYS A 272 17.46 4.58 23.21
CA LYS A 272 16.08 4.39 23.70
C LYS A 272 15.04 4.16 22.58
N LYS A 273 15.45 4.26 21.32
CA LYS A 273 14.59 4.08 20.14
C LYS A 273 14.80 2.75 19.39
N SER A 274 15.82 1.95 19.74
CA SER A 274 16.12 0.69 19.06
C SER A 274 15.64 -0.49 19.91
N TRP A 275 14.48 -1.04 19.57
CA TRP A 275 13.86 -2.16 20.29
C TRP A 275 14.53 -3.48 19.91
N LEU A 276 14.88 -4.28 20.93
CA LEU A 276 15.09 -5.72 20.82
C LEU A 276 13.75 -6.39 20.53
N LEU A 277 13.64 -7.09 19.41
CA LEU A 277 12.62 -8.12 19.18
C LEU A 277 13.06 -9.44 19.82
#